data_AF-A0A2E9Q5M1-F1
#
_entry.id   AF-A0A2E9Q5M1-F1
#
_cell.length_a   1.000
_cell.length_b   1.000
_cell.length_c   1.000
_cell.angle_alpha   90.00
_cell.angle_beta   90.00
_cell.angle_gamma   90.00
#
_symmetry.space_group_name_H-M   'P 1'
#
loop_
_entity.id
_entity.type
_entity.pdbx_description
1 polymer ?
#
loop_
_entity_poly.entity_id
_entity_poly.type
_entity_poly.pdbx_seq_one_letter_code
_entity_poly.pdbx_strand_id
1 'polypeptide(L)'
;MDENLIAAYKTIAGELATSLTEDQHKYVLRQLEKLQDDTREIDLEFQRHKDTNPAPPRYWLAMLRTLKYQLNLRGNLLYRYDTFVQAYESLSRMPEPTEDHRQLLKEVGDYLYQVDDLAGIIERLHGRLVPALRAAMVETHGMMVEPGEKLYHGKASDEAFAKIKEDLEEMIRTCYQLKEQSRIESGLLRMIRLILSSADKEK
;
A
#
# COMPACT_ATOMS: atom_id res chain seq x y z
N MET A 1 -19.28 -4.73 7.81
CA MET A 1 -18.98 -4.18 6.47
C MET A 1 -20.28 -3.75 5.83
N ASP A 2 -20.37 -2.49 5.38
CA ASP A 2 -21.53 -1.93 4.69
C ASP A 2 -21.85 -2.77 3.43
N GLU A 3 -23.13 -3.07 3.19
CA GLU A 3 -23.58 -3.86 2.03
C GLU A 3 -23.12 -3.22 0.71
N ASN A 4 -23.05 -1.89 0.66
CA ASN A 4 -22.55 -1.14 -0.49
C ASN A 4 -21.06 -1.40 -0.75
N LEU A 5 -20.26 -1.56 0.31
CA LEU A 5 -18.84 -1.80 0.19
C LEU A 5 -18.56 -3.21 -0.33
N ILE A 6 -19.32 -4.20 0.13
CA ILE A 6 -19.23 -5.58 -0.38
C ILE A 6 -19.57 -5.60 -1.87
N ALA A 7 -20.64 -4.92 -2.29
CA ALA A 7 -21.04 -4.85 -3.69
C ALA A 7 -19.94 -4.20 -4.57
N ALA A 8 -19.27 -3.15 -4.06
CA ALA A 8 -18.15 -2.54 -4.75
C ALA A 8 -16.96 -3.51 -4.95
N TYR A 9 -16.57 -4.24 -3.89
CA TYR A 9 -15.51 -5.26 -4.02
C TYR A 9 -15.89 -6.40 -4.96
N LYS A 10 -17.16 -6.83 -4.96
CA LYS A 10 -17.66 -7.83 -5.93
C LYS A 10 -17.55 -7.32 -7.37
N THR A 11 -17.88 -6.05 -7.60
CA THR A 11 -17.75 -5.41 -8.91
C THR A 11 -16.28 -5.41 -9.37
N ILE A 12 -15.37 -4.93 -8.52
CA ILE A 12 -13.93 -4.90 -8.82
C ILE A 12 -13.37 -6.31 -9.05
N ALA A 13 -13.79 -7.30 -8.26
CA ALA A 13 -13.40 -8.69 -8.46
C ALA A 13 -13.88 -9.25 -9.80
N GLY A 14 -15.09 -8.89 -10.22
CA GLY A 14 -15.64 -9.28 -11.53
C GLY A 14 -14.89 -8.63 -12.69
N GLU A 15 -14.56 -7.34 -12.59
CA GLU A 15 -13.74 -6.64 -13.58
C GLU A 15 -12.34 -7.26 -13.68
N LEU A 16 -11.72 -7.60 -12.55
CA LEU A 16 -10.43 -8.28 -12.54
C LEU A 16 -10.51 -9.65 -13.21
N ALA A 17 -11.51 -10.46 -12.86
CA ALA A 17 -11.70 -11.80 -13.41
C ALA A 17 -11.87 -11.81 -14.94
N THR A 18 -12.43 -10.75 -15.51
CA THR A 18 -12.71 -10.60 -16.95
C THR A 18 -11.67 -9.78 -17.70
N SER A 19 -10.76 -9.10 -17.00
CA SER A 19 -9.69 -8.31 -17.62
C SER A 19 -8.72 -9.18 -18.45
N LEU A 20 -8.25 -8.64 -19.56
CA LEU A 20 -7.39 -9.31 -20.54
C LEU A 20 -6.11 -8.54 -20.86
N THR A 21 -6.07 -7.26 -20.53
CA THR A 21 -5.00 -6.34 -20.93
C THR A 21 -4.40 -5.63 -19.72
N GLU A 22 -3.16 -5.17 -19.87
CA GLU A 22 -2.47 -4.39 -18.84
C GLU A 22 -3.22 -3.10 -18.48
N ASP A 23 -3.82 -2.43 -19.46
CA ASP A 23 -4.60 -1.20 -19.23
C ASP A 23 -5.86 -1.47 -18.39
N GLN A 24 -6.49 -2.63 -18.57
CA GLN A 24 -7.61 -3.06 -17.73
C GLN A 24 -7.15 -3.40 -16.31
N HIS A 25 -5.98 -4.03 -16.14
CA HIS A 25 -5.39 -4.25 -14.82
C HIS A 25 -5.11 -2.92 -14.10
N LYS A 26 -4.54 -1.93 -14.80
CA LYS A 26 -4.33 -0.56 -14.28
C LYS A 26 -5.66 0.13 -13.95
N TYR A 27 -6.70 -0.11 -14.73
CA TYR A 27 -8.04 0.40 -14.43
C TYR A 27 -8.61 -0.19 -13.13
N VAL A 28 -8.55 -1.51 -12.97
CA VAL A 28 -8.98 -2.20 -11.73
C VAL A 28 -8.25 -1.67 -10.50
N LEU A 29 -6.93 -1.49 -10.60
CA LEU A 29 -6.14 -0.94 -9.49
C LEU A 29 -6.57 0.48 -9.12
N ARG A 30 -6.86 1.33 -10.12
CA ARG A 30 -7.38 2.70 -9.88
C ARG A 30 -8.79 2.70 -9.28
N GLN A 31 -9.65 1.75 -9.66
CA GLN A 31 -10.97 1.60 -9.02
C GLN A 31 -10.83 1.25 -7.54
N LEU A 32 -9.93 0.30 -7.24
CA LEU A 32 -9.62 -0.09 -5.87
C LEU A 32 -9.05 1.09 -5.06
N GLU A 33 -8.10 1.83 -5.62
CA GLU A 33 -7.52 3.01 -4.98
C GLU A 33 -8.58 4.07 -4.65
N LYS A 34 -9.54 4.33 -5.55
CA LYS A 34 -10.62 5.33 -5.37
C LYS A 34 -11.76 4.87 -4.46
N LEU A 35 -11.87 3.57 -4.18
CA LEU A 35 -12.92 3.04 -3.31
C LEU A 35 -12.82 3.65 -1.90
N GLN A 36 -13.93 4.16 -1.37
CA GLN A 36 -13.99 4.69 -0.01
C GLN A 36 -14.10 3.56 1.04
N ASP A 37 -12.97 2.91 1.29
CA ASP A 37 -12.77 1.97 2.39
C ASP A 37 -11.53 2.42 3.17
N ASP A 38 -11.69 2.83 4.43
CA ASP A 38 -10.57 3.24 5.28
C ASP A 38 -9.76 2.05 5.81
N THR A 39 -10.25 0.81 5.59
CA THR A 39 -9.59 -0.44 5.95
C THR A 39 -9.15 -0.54 7.41
N ARG A 40 -9.76 0.23 8.33
CA ARG A 40 -9.40 0.24 9.76
C ARG A 40 -9.50 -1.14 10.41
N GLU A 41 -10.48 -1.93 10.01
CA GLU A 41 -10.66 -3.31 10.49
C GLU A 41 -9.46 -4.20 10.14
N ILE A 42 -8.87 -4.03 8.95
CA ILE A 42 -7.70 -4.79 8.51
C ILE A 42 -6.46 -4.35 9.27
N ASP A 43 -6.32 -3.05 9.57
CA ASP A 43 -5.20 -2.54 10.35
C ASP A 43 -5.09 -3.25 11.72
N LEU A 44 -6.22 -3.44 12.40
CA LEU A 44 -6.29 -4.16 13.68
C LEU A 44 -5.81 -5.62 13.56
N GLU A 45 -6.20 -6.32 12.49
CA GLU A 45 -5.75 -7.69 12.24
C GLU A 45 -4.24 -7.75 11.98
N PHE A 46 -3.70 -6.83 11.19
CA PHE A 46 -2.25 -6.72 10.99
C PHE A 46 -1.49 -6.40 12.29
N GLN A 47 -2.08 -5.61 13.19
CA GLN A 47 -1.47 -5.34 14.50
C GLN A 47 -1.46 -6.59 15.40
N ARG A 48 -2.57 -7.33 15.44
CA ARG A 48 -2.68 -8.58 16.22
C ARG A 48 -1.67 -9.64 15.79
N HIS A 49 -1.36 -9.68 14.50
CA HIS A 49 -0.51 -10.71 13.92
C HIS A 49 0.93 -10.28 13.63
N LYS A 50 1.35 -9.09 14.07
CA LYS A 50 2.68 -8.52 13.80
C LYS A 50 3.82 -9.50 14.08
N ASP A 51 3.74 -10.25 15.17
CA ASP A 51 4.79 -11.18 15.62
C ASP A 51 4.67 -12.59 15.04
N THR A 52 3.58 -12.88 14.32
CA THR A 52 3.25 -14.23 13.84
C THR A 52 3.33 -14.37 12.32
N ASN A 53 3.60 -13.27 11.60
CA ASN A 53 3.62 -13.19 10.13
C ASN A 53 2.41 -13.91 9.50
N PRO A 54 1.22 -13.26 9.47
CA PRO A 54 -0.02 -13.92 9.13
C PRO A 54 0.04 -14.53 7.73
N ALA A 55 -0.49 -15.75 7.61
CA ALA A 55 -0.60 -16.41 6.31
C ALA A 55 -1.43 -15.55 5.34
N PRO A 56 -1.06 -15.48 4.05
CA PRO A 56 -1.83 -14.70 3.10
C PRO A 56 -3.28 -15.14 2.96
N PRO A 57 -4.22 -14.21 2.73
CA PRO A 57 -5.63 -14.55 2.57
C PRO A 57 -5.83 -15.41 1.32
N ARG A 58 -6.75 -16.37 1.41
CA ARG A 58 -7.11 -17.26 0.29
C ARG A 58 -8.38 -16.85 -0.45
N TYR A 59 -9.28 -16.12 0.20
CA TYR A 59 -10.52 -15.64 -0.41
C TYR A 59 -10.24 -14.43 -1.28
N TRP A 60 -10.84 -14.36 -2.47
CA TRP A 60 -10.56 -13.31 -3.45
C TRP A 60 -10.87 -11.91 -2.93
N LEU A 61 -12.03 -11.73 -2.29
CA LEU A 61 -12.40 -10.44 -1.72
C LEU A 61 -11.45 -10.04 -0.60
N ALA A 62 -10.94 -10.99 0.18
CA ALA A 62 -9.95 -10.72 1.21
C ALA A 62 -8.60 -10.30 0.62
N MET A 63 -8.13 -10.95 -0.46
CA MET A 63 -6.92 -10.53 -1.19
C MET A 63 -7.05 -9.10 -1.72
N LEU A 64 -8.19 -8.77 -2.36
CA LEU A 64 -8.44 -7.42 -2.87
C LEU A 64 -8.52 -6.38 -1.75
N ARG A 65 -9.13 -6.72 -0.61
CA ARG A 65 -9.20 -5.83 0.55
C ARG A 65 -7.82 -5.60 1.17
N THR A 66 -6.95 -6.62 1.18
CA THR A 66 -5.55 -6.45 1.60
C THR A 66 -4.76 -5.57 0.63
N LEU A 67 -4.97 -5.72 -0.68
CA LEU A 67 -4.38 -4.83 -1.69
C LEU A 67 -4.86 -3.38 -1.50
N LYS A 68 -6.16 -3.18 -1.22
CA LYS A 68 -6.72 -1.86 -0.87
C LYS A 68 -6.04 -1.28 0.36
N TYR A 69 -5.86 -2.09 1.41
CA TYR A 69 -5.18 -1.64 2.61
C TYR A 69 -3.75 -1.17 2.33
N GLN A 70 -2.99 -1.90 1.51
CA GLN A 70 -1.66 -1.48 1.06
C GLN A 70 -1.70 -0.15 0.27
N LEU A 71 -2.68 0.01 -0.64
CA LEU A 71 -2.88 1.24 -1.41
C LEU A 71 -3.20 2.43 -0.49
N ASN A 72 -4.03 2.24 0.53
CA ASN A 72 -4.34 3.28 1.51
C ASN A 72 -3.09 3.70 2.31
N LEU A 73 -2.29 2.72 2.77
CA LEU A 73 -1.04 3.00 3.47
C LEU A 73 -0.05 3.76 2.58
N ARG A 74 0.09 3.36 1.32
CA ARG A 74 0.93 4.08 0.34
C ARG A 74 0.42 5.49 0.09
N GLY A 75 -0.88 5.68 -0.09
CA GLY A 75 -1.50 6.99 -0.29
C GLY A 75 -1.25 7.94 0.89
N ASN A 76 -1.35 7.44 2.12
CA ASN A 76 -1.04 8.21 3.32
C ASN A 76 0.42 8.65 3.38
N LEU A 77 1.35 7.74 3.05
CA LEU A 77 2.79 8.03 3.03
C LEU A 77 3.13 9.10 1.98
N LEU A 78 2.56 8.98 0.79
CA LEU A 78 2.80 9.93 -0.31
C LEU A 78 2.16 11.30 -0.09
N TYR A 79 1.07 11.37 0.70
CA TYR A 79 0.37 12.63 0.98
C TYR A 79 1.29 13.71 1.58
N ARG A 80 2.33 13.32 2.34
CA ARG A 80 3.27 14.25 2.97
C ARG A 80 4.63 14.33 2.29
N TYR A 81 4.84 13.59 1.21
CA TYR A 81 6.15 13.51 0.55
C TYR A 81 6.74 14.89 0.23
N ASP A 82 5.94 15.78 -0.36
CA ASP A 82 6.35 17.15 -0.70
C ASP A 82 6.79 17.97 0.53
N THR A 83 6.22 17.69 1.70
CA THR A 83 6.62 18.37 2.95
C THR A 83 8.05 18.00 3.32
N PHE A 84 8.42 16.74 3.17
CA PHE A 84 9.78 16.26 3.44
C PHE A 84 10.78 16.75 2.39
N VAL A 85 10.38 16.79 1.12
CA VAL A 85 11.20 17.39 0.06
C VAL A 85 11.51 18.85 0.37
N GLN A 86 10.50 19.65 0.72
CA GLN A 86 10.70 21.05 1.10
C GLN A 86 11.59 21.20 2.35
N ALA A 87 11.44 20.34 3.35
CA ALA A 87 12.29 20.33 4.53
C ALA A 87 13.74 20.01 4.17
N TYR A 88 13.98 19.00 3.32
CA TYR A 88 15.29 18.63 2.82
C TYR A 88 15.95 19.78 2.04
N GLU A 89 15.21 20.43 1.13
CA GLU A 89 15.71 21.58 0.38
C GLU A 89 16.05 22.76 1.28
N SER A 90 15.22 23.03 2.29
CA SER A 90 15.46 24.11 3.25
C SER A 90 16.70 23.87 4.10
N LEU A 91 16.84 22.64 4.63
CA LEU A 91 17.98 22.24 5.45
C LEU A 91 19.29 22.20 4.66
N SER A 92 19.27 21.71 3.41
CA SER A 92 20.46 21.59 2.56
C SER A 92 21.02 22.94 2.09
N ARG A 93 20.19 23.98 2.05
CA ARG A 93 20.58 25.34 1.62
C ARG A 93 20.86 26.28 2.80
N MET A 94 20.85 25.79 4.03
CA MET A 94 21.06 26.62 5.22
C MET A 94 22.52 27.10 5.30
N PRO A 95 22.79 28.42 5.41
CA PRO A 95 24.15 28.94 5.35
C PRO A 95 25.03 28.59 6.56
N GLU A 96 24.45 28.26 7.71
CA GLU A 96 25.18 27.90 8.94
C GLU A 96 24.41 26.82 9.74
N PRO A 97 24.41 25.55 9.28
CA PRO A 97 23.62 24.52 9.92
C PRO A 97 24.27 24.06 11.23
N THR A 98 23.49 24.12 12.31
CA THR A 98 23.82 23.46 13.60
C THR A 98 23.86 21.94 13.44
N GLU A 99 24.37 21.23 14.45
CA GLU A 99 24.42 19.76 14.43
C GLU A 99 23.02 19.14 14.30
N ASP A 100 22.02 19.70 14.99
CA ASP A 100 20.63 19.25 14.90
C ASP A 100 20.06 19.40 13.48
N HIS A 101 20.41 20.49 12.78
CA HIS A 101 20.00 20.67 11.37
C HIS A 101 20.65 19.62 10.46
N ARG A 102 21.92 19.27 10.68
CA ARG A 102 22.62 18.25 9.89
C ARG A 102 22.07 16.86 10.14
N GLN A 103 21.79 16.53 11.40
CA GLN A 103 21.17 15.26 11.77
C GLN A 103 19.77 15.16 11.16
N LEU A 104 18.95 16.21 11.27
CA LEU A 104 17.62 16.23 10.65
C LEU A 104 17.70 16.12 9.12
N LEU A 105 18.64 16.81 8.47
CA LEU A 105 18.85 16.72 7.02
C LEU A 105 19.13 15.27 6.59
N LYS A 106 19.99 14.58 7.34
CA LYS A 106 20.30 13.17 7.10
C LYS A 106 19.06 12.30 7.27
N GLU A 107 18.34 12.42 8.39
CA GLU A 107 17.17 11.59 8.65
C GLU A 107 16.04 11.81 7.64
N VAL A 108 15.81 13.07 7.23
CA VAL A 108 14.84 13.39 6.18
C VAL A 108 15.29 12.82 4.82
N GLY A 109 16.57 12.91 4.49
CA GLY A 109 17.11 12.32 3.27
C GLY A 109 16.99 10.79 3.24
N ASP A 110 17.36 10.13 4.34
CA ASP A 110 17.23 8.68 4.49
C ASP A 110 15.75 8.23 4.39
N TYR A 111 14.83 8.99 4.98
CA TYR A 111 13.40 8.74 4.88
C TYR A 111 12.89 8.88 3.43
N LEU A 112 13.22 9.97 2.73
CA LEU A 112 12.82 10.17 1.33
C LEU A 112 13.31 9.03 0.42
N TYR A 113 14.57 8.63 0.58
CA TYR A 113 15.14 7.50 -0.16
C TYR A 113 14.37 6.19 0.09
N GLN A 114 14.04 5.91 1.36
CA GLN A 114 13.28 4.71 1.73
C GLN A 114 11.84 4.74 1.19
N VAL A 115 11.20 5.91 1.16
CA VAL A 115 9.86 6.08 0.58
C VAL A 115 9.89 5.81 -0.92
N ASP A 116 10.88 6.34 -1.65
CA ASP A 116 11.02 6.14 -3.10
C ASP A 116 11.29 4.67 -3.45
N ASP A 117 12.20 4.01 -2.73
CA ASP A 117 12.49 2.59 -2.94
C ASP A 117 11.25 1.72 -2.68
N LEU A 118 10.56 1.98 -1.56
CA LEU A 118 9.34 1.26 -1.20
C LEU A 118 8.21 1.51 -2.20
N ALA A 119 8.05 2.74 -2.70
CA ALA A 119 7.09 3.06 -3.74
C ALA A 119 7.38 2.28 -5.04
N GLY A 120 8.65 2.19 -5.44
CA GLY A 120 9.07 1.42 -6.61
C GLY A 120 8.87 -0.09 -6.44
N ILE A 121 9.12 -0.64 -5.24
CA ILE A 121 8.84 -2.05 -4.92
C ILE A 121 7.34 -2.33 -5.07
N ILE A 122 6.49 -1.47 -4.49
CA ILE A 122 5.04 -1.63 -4.52
C ILE A 122 4.50 -1.55 -5.96
N GLU A 123 5.00 -0.62 -6.78
CA GLU A 123 4.58 -0.51 -8.18
C GLU A 123 4.94 -1.76 -8.99
N ARG A 124 6.16 -2.28 -8.84
CA ARG A 124 6.57 -3.54 -9.47
C ARG A 124 5.73 -4.72 -8.99
N LEU A 125 5.45 -4.77 -7.69
CA LEU A 125 4.57 -5.79 -7.10
C LEU A 125 3.15 -5.72 -7.68
N HIS A 126 2.55 -4.53 -7.82
CA HIS A 126 1.23 -4.39 -8.43
C HIS A 126 1.22 -4.84 -9.88
N GLY A 127 2.27 -4.50 -10.64
CA GLY A 127 2.43 -4.90 -12.05
C GLY A 127 2.42 -6.42 -12.26
N ARG A 128 2.89 -7.20 -11.29
CA ARG A 128 2.88 -8.68 -11.34
C ARG A 128 1.70 -9.32 -10.60
N LEU A 129 1.31 -8.79 -9.45
CA LEU A 129 0.28 -9.38 -8.60
C LEU A 129 -1.11 -9.30 -9.24
N VAL A 130 -1.48 -8.17 -9.83
CA VAL A 130 -2.81 -8.00 -10.44
C VAL A 130 -3.06 -9.01 -11.58
N PRO A 131 -2.18 -9.16 -12.59
CA PRO A 131 -2.36 -10.19 -13.60
C PRO A 131 -2.28 -11.61 -13.03
N ALA A 132 -1.44 -11.85 -12.01
CA ALA A 132 -1.36 -13.16 -11.36
C ALA A 132 -2.64 -13.53 -10.60
N LEU A 133 -3.28 -12.58 -9.91
CA LEU A 133 -4.59 -12.75 -9.28
C LEU A 133 -5.66 -13.11 -10.31
N ARG A 134 -5.69 -12.39 -11.45
CA ARG A 134 -6.60 -12.71 -12.55
C ARG A 134 -6.36 -14.12 -13.09
N ALA A 135 -5.10 -14.49 -13.33
CA ALA A 135 -4.76 -15.83 -13.80
C ALA A 135 -5.21 -16.91 -12.81
N ALA A 136 -4.97 -16.70 -11.51
CA ALA A 136 -5.40 -17.61 -10.45
C ALA A 136 -6.94 -17.75 -10.36
N MET A 137 -7.68 -16.65 -10.56
CA MET A 137 -9.15 -16.68 -10.63
C MET A 137 -9.63 -17.54 -11.81
N VAL A 138 -9.05 -17.35 -13.00
CA VAL A 138 -9.39 -18.13 -14.20
C VAL A 138 -9.01 -19.59 -14.08
N GLU A 139 -7.88 -19.90 -13.45
CA GLU A 139 -7.48 -21.28 -13.17
C GLU A 139 -8.45 -21.97 -12.21
N THR A 140 -8.97 -21.25 -11.23
CA THR A 140 -9.89 -21.81 -10.23
C THR A 140 -11.33 -21.94 -10.76
N HIS A 141 -11.82 -20.97 -11.53
CA HIS A 141 -13.23 -20.85 -11.92
C HIS A 141 -13.49 -21.01 -13.41
N GLY A 142 -12.44 -21.17 -14.22
CA GLY A 142 -12.51 -21.11 -15.68
C GLY A 142 -12.58 -19.68 -16.22
N MET A 143 -12.57 -19.54 -17.54
CA MET A 143 -12.82 -18.25 -18.20
C MET A 143 -14.27 -17.83 -17.94
N MET A 144 -14.46 -16.68 -17.31
CA MET A 144 -15.76 -16.14 -16.95
C MET A 144 -16.16 -15.04 -17.92
N VAL A 145 -17.42 -15.05 -18.35
CA VAL A 145 -18.05 -13.94 -19.10
C VAL A 145 -18.86 -13.07 -18.15
N GLU A 146 -19.57 -13.70 -17.21
CA GLU A 146 -20.33 -13.04 -16.15
C GLU A 146 -19.91 -13.63 -14.79
N PRO A 147 -19.02 -12.94 -14.05
CA PRO A 147 -18.66 -13.33 -12.70
C PRO A 147 -19.89 -13.32 -11.78
N GLY A 148 -20.03 -14.34 -10.95
CA GLY A 148 -21.18 -14.50 -10.05
C GLY A 148 -20.79 -14.93 -8.64
N GLU A 149 -21.79 -15.27 -7.82
CA GLU A 149 -21.61 -15.58 -6.39
C GLU A 149 -20.60 -16.72 -6.11
N LYS A 150 -20.42 -17.65 -7.04
CA LYS A 150 -19.37 -18.69 -6.94
C LYS A 150 -17.96 -18.11 -6.87
N LEU A 151 -17.68 -17.05 -7.62
CA LEU A 151 -16.42 -16.32 -7.52
C LEU A 151 -16.36 -15.58 -6.19
N TYR A 152 -17.41 -14.84 -5.83
CA TYR A 152 -17.37 -13.93 -4.67
C TYR A 152 -17.26 -14.64 -3.32
N HIS A 153 -17.84 -15.83 -3.20
CA HIS A 153 -17.66 -16.72 -2.04
C HIS A 153 -16.49 -17.70 -2.21
N GLY A 154 -15.82 -17.65 -3.36
CA GLY A 154 -14.71 -18.51 -3.72
C GLY A 154 -13.39 -18.11 -3.07
N LYS A 155 -12.49 -19.08 -3.06
CA LYS A 155 -11.08 -18.93 -2.70
C LYS A 155 -10.21 -19.53 -3.79
N ALA A 156 -8.95 -19.14 -3.84
CA ALA A 156 -7.97 -19.79 -4.71
C ALA A 156 -7.89 -21.30 -4.42
N SER A 157 -7.82 -22.12 -5.48
CA SER A 157 -7.42 -23.52 -5.35
C SER A 157 -5.99 -23.62 -4.80
N ASP A 158 -5.57 -24.77 -4.29
CA ASP A 158 -4.21 -24.93 -3.76
C ASP A 158 -3.14 -24.67 -4.83
N GLU A 159 -3.37 -25.15 -6.05
CA GLU A 159 -2.49 -24.95 -7.21
C GLU A 159 -2.40 -23.48 -7.61
N ALA A 160 -3.54 -22.80 -7.73
CA ALA A 160 -3.58 -21.38 -8.08
C ALA A 160 -2.98 -20.51 -6.95
N PHE A 161 -3.25 -20.85 -5.69
CA PHE A 161 -2.71 -20.14 -4.54
C PHE A 161 -1.18 -20.26 -4.46
N ALA A 162 -0.63 -21.44 -4.73
CA ALA A 162 0.81 -21.65 -4.72
C ALA A 162 1.56 -20.71 -5.68
N LYS A 163 0.95 -20.36 -6.82
CA LYS A 163 1.53 -19.45 -7.83
C LYS A 163 1.54 -17.99 -7.43
N ILE A 164 0.60 -17.56 -6.58
CA ILE A 164 0.45 -16.15 -6.15
C ILE A 164 0.94 -15.93 -4.72
N LYS A 165 1.29 -16.98 -4.00
CA LYS A 165 1.61 -16.94 -2.57
C LYS A 165 2.75 -15.97 -2.27
N GLU A 166 3.85 -16.05 -3.00
CA GLU A 166 5.04 -15.21 -2.76
C GLU A 166 4.73 -13.72 -2.96
N ASP A 167 3.94 -13.38 -3.98
CA ASP A 167 3.50 -12.01 -4.24
C ASP A 167 2.58 -11.50 -3.13
N LEU A 168 1.67 -12.34 -2.63
CA LEU A 168 0.80 -11.98 -1.51
C LEU A 168 1.59 -11.82 -0.21
N GLU A 169 2.61 -12.64 0.04
CA GLU A 169 3.52 -12.48 1.17
C GLU A 169 4.32 -11.18 1.06
N GLU A 170 4.78 -10.82 -0.15
CA GLU A 170 5.44 -9.54 -0.38
C GLU A 170 4.51 -8.34 -0.17
N MET A 171 3.25 -8.44 -0.59
CA MET A 171 2.22 -7.44 -0.29
C MET A 171 2.04 -7.25 1.21
N ILE A 172 2.02 -8.33 1.98
CA ILE A 172 1.92 -8.27 3.44
C ILE A 172 3.19 -7.64 4.05
N ARG A 173 4.38 -8.03 3.59
CA ARG A 173 5.65 -7.45 4.06
C ARG A 173 5.72 -5.95 3.82
N THR A 174 5.34 -5.51 2.62
CA THR A 174 5.34 -4.09 2.25
C THR A 174 4.27 -3.30 3.02
N CYS A 175 3.13 -3.90 3.39
CA CYS A 175 2.21 -3.28 4.37
C CYS A 175 2.91 -3.00 5.71
N TYR A 176 3.68 -3.94 6.25
CA TYR A 176 4.43 -3.71 7.49
C TYR A 176 5.51 -2.63 7.33
N GLN A 177 6.22 -2.61 6.20
CA GLN A 177 7.20 -1.56 5.91
C GLN A 177 6.55 -0.17 5.83
N LEU A 178 5.41 -0.05 5.14
CA LEU A 178 4.65 1.21 5.05
C LEU A 178 4.21 1.72 6.43
N LYS A 179 3.75 0.81 7.31
CA LYS A 179 3.39 1.17 8.69
C LYS A 179 4.59 1.67 9.49
N GLU A 180 5.75 1.02 9.35
CA GLU A 180 6.97 1.46 10.02
C GLU A 180 7.39 2.84 9.51
N GLN A 181 7.33 3.08 8.21
CA GLN A 181 7.60 4.41 7.64
C GLN A 181 6.63 5.48 8.13
N SER A 182 5.34 5.15 8.29
CA SER A 182 4.35 6.07 8.86
C SER A 182 4.68 6.47 10.32
N ARG A 183 5.33 5.58 11.08
CA ARG A 183 5.80 5.86 12.45
C ARG A 183 6.99 6.82 12.43
N ILE A 184 7.95 6.58 11.53
CA ILE A 184 9.13 7.43 11.34
C ILE A 184 8.69 8.83 10.90
N GLU A 185 7.79 8.92 9.91
CA GLU A 185 7.17 10.15 9.41
C GLU A 185 6.65 11.03 10.55
N SER A 186 5.85 10.44 11.45
CA SER A 186 5.28 11.16 12.60
C SER A 186 6.34 11.72 13.55
N GLY A 187 7.47 11.04 13.70
CA GLY A 187 8.62 11.51 14.47
C GLY A 187 9.32 12.69 13.79
N LEU A 188 9.63 12.53 12.52
CA LEU A 188 10.31 13.55 11.72
C LEU A 188 9.50 14.83 11.60
N LEU A 189 8.18 14.75 11.41
CA LEU A 189 7.32 15.95 11.38
C LEU A 189 7.41 16.77 12.67
N ARG A 190 7.55 16.11 13.84
CA ARG A 190 7.76 16.82 15.10
C ARG A 190 9.12 17.48 15.15
N MET A 191 10.18 16.81 14.69
CA MET A 191 11.53 17.37 14.65
C MET A 191 11.64 18.55 13.69
N ILE A 192 11.11 18.40 12.47
CA ILE A 192 11.00 19.48 11.48
C ILE A 192 10.31 20.69 12.10
N ARG A 193 9.15 20.48 12.76
CA ARG A 193 8.44 21.57 13.41
C ARG A 193 9.29 22.22 14.49
N LEU A 194 9.93 21.46 15.38
CA LEU A 194 10.70 22.03 16.49
C LEU A 194 11.92 22.81 15.99
N ILE A 195 12.73 22.20 15.13
CA ILE A 195 14.04 22.72 14.70
C ILE A 195 13.87 23.88 13.70
N LEU A 196 12.96 23.74 12.72
CA LEU A 196 12.77 24.80 11.73
C LEU A 196 11.93 25.97 12.25
N SER A 197 10.99 25.75 13.18
CA SER A 197 10.22 26.87 13.76
C SER A 197 10.94 27.63 14.87
N SER A 198 11.99 27.05 15.48
CA SER A 198 12.87 27.80 16.38
C SER A 198 13.77 28.78 15.62
N ALA A 199 14.20 28.44 14.40
CA ALA A 199 15.04 29.31 13.58
C ALA A 199 14.32 30.60 13.12
N ASP A 200 12.99 30.56 12.96
CA ASP A 200 12.19 31.73 12.59
C ASP A 200 11.92 32.68 13.78
N LYS A 201 12.16 32.25 15.02
CA LYS A 201 11.96 33.09 16.23
C LYS A 201 13.20 33.86 16.67
N GLU A 202 14.36 33.57 16.08
CA GLU A 202 15.64 34.25 16.36
C GLU A 202 15.95 35.37 15.34
N LYS A 203 14.99 35.70 14.45
CA LYS A 203 15.01 36.88 13.58
C LYS A 203 14.00 37.92 14.04
#